data_AF-A0A836PMP3-F1
#
_entry.id   AF-A0A836PMP3-F1
#
_cell.length_a   1.000
_cell.length_b   1.000
_cell.length_c   1.000
_cell.angle_alpha   90.00
_cell.angle_beta   90.00
_cell.angle_gamma   90.00
#
_symmetry.space_group_name_H-M   'P 1'
#
loop_
_entity.id
_entity.type
_entity.pdbx_description
1 polymer ?
#
loop_
_entity_poly.entity_id
_entity_poly.type
_entity_poly.pdbx_seq_one_letter_code
_entity_poly.pdbx_strand_id
1 'polypeptide(L)'
;MITVSSLWRYPVKSMIGEELRATGVNEKGLLGDRSSALIDVETGKIVSAKNPKRWSNIFSYHSRYEDFPYSNCVRITLPDGSTVKSDDRRVNLILSEALGRDVEFISQALSEPQLEEYWPDIAELDNRDIVTDEDMQTGTFFDLAKIHLLTTSTLAALRKLYPEGRFEPRRFRPNIIVNTDQPGFVENDWVGKILKIGSEVQLKITDLCPRCVMTTVSQGDLPKDTNILRTAAQHNGAHVGVYAEVLSAGTITCDDVVSIID
;
A
#
# COMPACT_ATOMS: atom_id res chain seq x y z
N MET A 1 -12.61 -13.06 -18.71
CA MET A 1 -13.38 -13.10 -17.45
C MET A 1 -12.59 -12.34 -16.43
N ILE A 2 -13.21 -11.42 -15.67
CA ILE A 2 -12.49 -10.62 -14.68
C ILE A 2 -12.29 -11.48 -13.42
N THR A 3 -11.06 -11.62 -12.94
CA THR A 3 -10.72 -12.46 -11.77
C THR A 3 -9.69 -11.81 -10.87
N VAL A 4 -9.63 -12.24 -9.61
CA VAL A 4 -8.56 -11.86 -8.68
C VAL A 4 -7.25 -12.51 -9.11
N SER A 5 -6.27 -11.71 -9.54
CA SER A 5 -4.95 -12.20 -9.93
C SER A 5 -4.07 -12.53 -8.74
N SER A 6 -4.04 -11.64 -7.74
CA SER A 6 -3.20 -11.81 -6.55
C SER A 6 -3.69 -10.92 -5.43
N LEU A 7 -3.42 -11.33 -4.20
CA LEU A 7 -3.79 -10.61 -2.98
C LEU A 7 -2.53 -10.25 -2.19
N TRP A 8 -2.55 -9.09 -1.57
CA TRP A 8 -1.42 -8.57 -0.82
C TRP A 8 -1.88 -7.93 0.48
N ARG A 9 -1.07 -8.12 1.52
CA ARG A 9 -1.25 -7.53 2.83
C ARG A 9 0.02 -6.85 3.29
N TYR A 10 -0.11 -5.71 3.95
CA TYR A 10 0.99 -4.91 4.49
C TYR A 10 0.78 -4.70 5.99
N PRO A 11 1.18 -5.65 6.85
CA PRO A 11 0.90 -5.58 8.29
C PRO A 11 1.42 -4.30 8.96
N VAL A 12 2.63 -3.87 8.58
CA VAL A 12 3.25 -2.63 9.07
C VAL A 12 3.23 -1.57 7.98
N LYS A 13 2.71 -0.38 8.30
CA LYS A 13 2.73 0.77 7.39
C LYS A 13 4.15 1.03 6.88
N SER A 14 4.27 1.37 5.60
CA SER A 14 5.53 1.67 4.89
C SER A 14 6.47 0.48 4.62
N MET A 15 6.39 -0.62 5.37
CA MET A 15 7.20 -1.83 5.12
C MET A 15 6.68 -2.63 3.93
N ILE A 16 7.52 -3.48 3.33
CA ILE A 16 7.10 -4.45 2.32
C ILE A 16 6.18 -5.49 2.97
N GLY A 17 5.15 -5.89 2.24
CA GLY A 17 4.12 -6.81 2.70
C GLY A 17 4.36 -8.26 2.29
N GLU A 18 3.28 -9.03 2.33
CA GLU A 18 3.21 -10.44 1.97
C GLU A 18 2.15 -10.66 0.89
N GLU A 19 2.43 -11.61 -0.01
CA GLU A 19 1.46 -12.11 -0.98
C GLU A 19 0.62 -13.21 -0.33
N LEU A 20 -0.69 -13.19 -0.59
CA LEU A 20 -1.65 -14.11 -0.02
C LEU A 20 -2.36 -14.89 -1.12
N ARG A 21 -2.75 -16.14 -0.82
CA ARG A 21 -3.65 -16.92 -1.68
C ARG A 21 -5.13 -16.67 -1.36
N ALA A 22 -5.43 -16.38 -0.11
CA ALA A 22 -6.77 -16.02 0.37
C ALA A 22 -6.68 -15.13 1.60
N THR A 23 -7.72 -14.33 1.85
CA THR A 23 -7.84 -13.50 3.06
C THR A 23 -9.29 -13.15 3.34
N GLY A 24 -9.61 -12.95 4.62
CA GLY A 24 -10.86 -12.33 5.00
C GLY A 24 -10.86 -10.82 4.74
N VAL A 25 -12.04 -10.28 4.52
CA VAL A 25 -12.35 -8.86 4.38
C VAL A 25 -13.53 -8.53 5.31
N ASN A 26 -13.43 -7.44 6.05
CA ASN A 26 -14.49 -6.94 6.92
C ASN A 26 -14.67 -5.41 6.76
N GLU A 27 -15.49 -4.77 7.58
CA GLU A 27 -15.77 -3.33 7.52
C GLU A 27 -14.51 -2.45 7.71
N LYS A 28 -13.42 -3.02 8.23
CA LYS A 28 -12.12 -2.35 8.39
C LYS A 28 -11.17 -2.57 7.22
N GLY A 29 -11.56 -3.34 6.20
CA GLY A 29 -10.77 -3.65 5.01
C GLY A 29 -10.27 -5.09 5.02
N LEU A 30 -9.11 -5.31 4.43
CA LEU A 30 -8.45 -6.61 4.39
C LEU A 30 -7.89 -6.97 5.78
N LEU A 31 -8.17 -8.17 6.28
CA LEU A 31 -7.79 -8.59 7.63
C LEU A 31 -6.26 -8.53 7.86
N GLY A 32 -5.86 -7.74 8.86
CA GLY A 32 -4.46 -7.55 9.25
C GLY A 32 -3.69 -6.57 8.34
N ASP A 33 -4.34 -5.93 7.37
CA ASP A 33 -3.69 -4.90 6.58
C ASP A 33 -3.52 -3.61 7.39
N ARG A 34 -2.29 -3.06 7.38
CA ARG A 34 -1.89 -1.86 8.10
C ARG A 34 -2.42 -1.84 9.54
N SER A 35 -2.28 -2.95 10.25
CA SER A 35 -2.67 -3.07 11.66
C SER A 35 -1.67 -2.41 12.60
N SER A 36 -0.50 -2.06 12.09
CA SER A 36 0.60 -1.52 12.88
C SER A 36 1.39 -0.49 12.09
N ALA A 37 2.13 0.36 12.79
CA ALA A 37 3.01 1.37 12.23
C ALA A 37 4.21 1.59 13.14
N LEU A 38 5.17 2.40 12.67
CA LEU A 38 6.21 2.97 13.51
C LEU A 38 5.93 4.45 13.73
N ILE A 39 6.22 4.95 14.93
CA ILE A 39 6.30 6.38 15.25
C ILE A 39 7.78 6.78 15.27
N ASP A 40 8.09 7.95 14.71
CA ASP A 40 9.35 8.65 14.97
C ASP A 40 9.29 9.31 16.35
N VAL A 41 10.13 8.86 17.29
CA VAL A 41 10.10 9.34 18.67
C VAL A 41 10.41 10.83 18.76
N GLU A 42 11.25 11.36 17.85
CA GLU A 42 11.63 12.78 17.87
C GLU A 42 10.46 13.70 17.49
N THR A 43 9.67 13.31 16.49
CA THR A 43 8.61 14.16 15.94
C THR A 43 7.21 13.77 16.40
N GLY A 44 7.03 12.59 16.98
CA GLY A 44 5.72 12.00 17.29
C GLY A 44 4.90 11.62 16.06
N LYS A 45 5.48 11.68 14.85
CA LYS A 45 4.79 11.43 13.58
C LYS A 45 4.94 9.98 13.16
N ILE A 46 3.99 9.51 12.35
CA ILE A 46 4.03 8.18 11.76
C ILE A 46 5.16 8.10 10.72
N VAL A 47 5.99 7.06 10.81
CA VAL A 47 7.02 6.73 9.83
C VAL A 47 6.38 6.44 8.48
N SER A 48 6.74 7.23 7.48
CA SER A 48 6.13 7.18 6.16
C SER A 48 7.16 7.10 5.04
N ALA A 49 6.99 6.13 4.15
CA ALA A 49 7.74 6.07 2.90
C ALA A 49 7.47 7.27 1.97
N LYS A 50 6.47 8.12 2.29
CA LYS A 50 6.21 9.39 1.60
C LYS A 50 7.30 10.43 1.84
N ASN A 51 8.11 10.30 2.89
CA ASN A 51 9.34 11.09 3.06
C ASN A 51 10.59 10.20 2.90
N PRO A 52 10.98 9.83 1.66
CA PRO A 52 12.14 8.96 1.42
C PRO A 52 13.47 9.66 1.70
N LYS A 53 13.51 10.99 1.89
CA LYS A 53 14.70 11.69 2.38
C LYS A 53 14.98 11.33 3.83
N ARG A 54 13.93 11.15 4.65
CA ARG A 54 14.03 10.75 6.06
C ARG A 54 14.04 9.23 6.25
N TRP A 55 13.21 8.50 5.52
CA TRP A 55 13.00 7.04 5.69
C TRP A 55 13.47 6.26 4.47
N SER A 56 14.71 6.50 4.05
CA SER A 56 15.26 6.04 2.76
C SER A 56 15.30 4.52 2.58
N ASN A 57 15.39 3.74 3.66
CA ASN A 57 15.52 2.29 3.63
C ASN A 57 14.28 1.53 4.15
N ILE A 58 13.15 2.20 4.42
CA ILE A 58 11.97 1.54 5.01
C ILE A 58 11.40 0.41 4.14
N PHE A 59 11.57 0.50 2.81
CA PHE A 59 11.22 -0.56 1.87
C PHE A 59 12.21 -1.74 1.81
N SER A 60 13.25 -1.73 2.65
CA SER A 60 14.13 -2.88 2.86
C SER A 60 13.68 -3.77 4.03
N TYR A 61 12.61 -3.36 4.74
CA TYR A 61 12.01 -4.12 5.82
C TYR A 61 10.78 -4.86 5.31
N HIS A 62 10.66 -6.14 5.65
CA HIS A 62 9.54 -6.98 5.26
C HIS A 62 8.71 -7.35 6.49
N SER A 63 7.40 -7.15 6.41
CA SER A 63 6.45 -7.50 7.46
C SER A 63 5.48 -8.54 6.96
N ARG A 64 5.28 -9.59 7.76
CA ARG A 64 4.29 -10.64 7.51
C ARG A 64 3.78 -11.19 8.84
N TYR A 65 2.60 -11.79 8.84
CA TYR A 65 2.21 -12.62 9.97
C TYR A 65 2.79 -14.02 9.84
N GLU A 66 3.00 -14.70 10.97
CA GLU A 66 3.42 -16.11 10.97
C GLU A 66 2.24 -17.08 11.00
N ASP A 67 1.21 -16.75 11.78
CA ASP A 67 0.07 -17.64 12.06
C ASP A 67 -1.23 -16.82 12.16
N PHE A 68 -1.64 -16.25 11.03
CA PHE A 68 -2.84 -15.39 10.96
C PHE A 68 -4.05 -16.18 10.46
N PRO A 69 -5.25 -16.02 11.05
CA PRO A 69 -5.65 -15.00 12.03
C PRO A 69 -5.52 -15.41 13.51
N TYR A 70 -4.81 -16.49 13.83
CA TYR A 70 -4.71 -17.01 15.21
C TYR A 70 -3.80 -16.17 16.11
N SER A 71 -2.84 -15.44 15.52
CA SER A 71 -1.91 -14.54 16.19
C SER A 71 -1.82 -13.21 15.45
N ASN A 72 -1.87 -12.12 16.22
CA ASN A 72 -1.60 -10.77 15.72
C ASN A 72 -0.10 -10.41 15.74
N CYS A 73 0.78 -11.37 16.05
CA CYS A 73 2.22 -11.16 16.09
C CYS A 73 2.78 -11.04 14.66
N VAL A 74 3.37 -9.89 14.35
CA VAL A 74 4.01 -9.62 13.08
C VAL A 74 5.49 -9.99 13.19
N ARG A 75 6.00 -10.77 12.24
CA ARG A 75 7.44 -10.94 12.03
C ARG A 75 7.93 -9.85 11.09
N ILE A 76 8.93 -9.10 11.54
CA ILE A 76 9.64 -8.09 10.75
C ILE A 76 11.02 -8.64 10.40
N THR A 77 11.34 -8.69 9.11
CA THR A 77 12.68 -9.03 8.60
C THR A 77 13.41 -7.73 8.27
N LEU A 78 14.61 -7.58 8.82
CA LEU A 78 15.48 -6.43 8.67
C LEU A 78 16.31 -6.53 7.38
N PRO A 79 16.97 -5.44 6.94
CA PRO A 79 17.80 -5.44 5.74
C PRO A 79 18.98 -6.42 5.79
N ASP A 80 19.47 -6.76 6.99
CA ASP A 80 20.55 -7.73 7.19
C ASP A 80 20.06 -9.20 7.19
N GLY A 81 18.76 -9.42 7.01
CA GLY A 81 18.12 -10.73 7.03
C GLY A 81 17.76 -11.26 8.42
N SER A 82 18.15 -10.54 9.48
CA SER A 82 17.68 -10.86 10.84
C SER A 82 16.19 -10.57 10.98
N THR A 83 15.56 -11.14 12.01
CA THR A 83 14.12 -10.96 12.23
C THR A 83 13.80 -10.64 13.68
N VAL A 84 12.80 -9.79 13.88
CA VAL A 84 12.23 -9.47 15.19
C VAL A 84 10.71 -9.64 15.15
N LYS A 85 10.12 -10.05 16.28
CA LYS A 85 8.67 -10.16 16.43
C LYS A 85 8.12 -8.90 17.07
N SER A 86 6.89 -8.52 16.71
CA SER A 86 6.22 -7.33 17.26
C SER A 86 5.96 -7.41 18.77
N ASP A 87 5.98 -8.61 19.36
CA ASP A 87 5.83 -8.85 20.79
C ASP A 87 7.17 -9.03 21.54
N ASP A 88 8.32 -8.96 20.84
CA ASP A 88 9.62 -8.95 21.50
C ASP A 88 9.80 -7.63 22.26
N ARG A 89 10.17 -7.70 23.53
CA ARG A 89 10.42 -6.53 24.40
C ARG A 89 11.50 -5.59 23.86
N ARG A 90 12.32 -6.05 22.92
CA ARG A 90 13.40 -5.29 22.27
C ARG A 90 13.03 -4.79 20.88
N VAL A 91 11.78 -4.97 20.41
CA VAL A 91 11.37 -4.59 19.05
C VAL A 91 11.72 -3.13 18.74
N ASN A 92 11.43 -2.20 19.66
CA ASN A 92 11.75 -0.79 19.47
C ASN A 92 13.26 -0.53 19.39
N LEU A 93 14.05 -1.18 20.26
CA LEU A 93 15.51 -1.06 20.25
C LEU A 93 16.10 -1.56 18.92
N ILE A 94 15.71 -2.77 18.50
CA ILE A 94 16.22 -3.40 17.28
C ILE A 94 15.85 -2.58 16.04
N LEU A 95 14.61 -2.11 15.96
CA LEU A 95 14.17 -1.26 14.84
C LEU A 95 14.87 0.09 14.83
N SER A 96 15.08 0.69 16.00
CA SER A 96 15.76 1.99 16.12
C SER A 96 17.22 1.90 15.70
N GLU A 97 17.93 0.86 16.16
CA GLU A 97 19.31 0.58 15.76
C GLU A 97 19.43 0.35 14.25
N ALA A 98 18.52 -0.44 13.67
CA ALA A 98 18.54 -0.75 12.24
C ALA A 98 18.16 0.44 11.34
N LEU A 99 17.27 1.32 11.80
CA LEU A 99 16.89 2.55 11.09
C LEU A 99 17.87 3.71 11.34
N GLY A 100 18.72 3.61 12.37
CA GLY A 100 19.63 4.68 12.80
C GLY A 100 18.89 5.87 13.42
N ARG A 101 17.67 5.66 13.93
CA ARG A 101 16.78 6.68 14.48
C ARG A 101 15.76 6.05 15.42
N ASP A 102 15.48 6.72 16.54
CA ASP A 102 14.56 6.21 17.55
C ASP A 102 13.13 6.11 17.02
N VAL A 103 12.59 4.90 17.05
CA VAL A 103 11.22 4.58 16.65
C VAL A 103 10.49 3.72 17.68
N GLU A 104 9.17 3.86 17.70
CA GLU A 104 8.29 3.02 18.50
C GLU A 104 7.35 2.23 17.60
N PHE A 105 7.31 0.92 17.78
CA PHE A 105 6.32 0.06 17.14
C PHE A 105 4.97 0.20 17.85
N ILE A 106 3.93 0.51 17.10
CA ILE A 106 2.57 0.66 17.62
C ILE A 106 1.57 -0.21 16.85
N SER A 107 0.64 -0.80 17.58
CA SER A 107 -0.53 -1.51 17.04
C SER A 107 -1.85 -0.81 17.37
N GLN A 108 -1.80 0.30 18.12
CA GLN A 108 -2.94 1.14 18.43
C GLN A 108 -2.78 2.47 17.71
N ALA A 109 -3.76 2.82 16.87
CA ALA A 109 -3.73 4.07 16.13
C ALA A 109 -3.86 5.29 17.06
N LEU A 110 -3.20 6.38 16.67
CA LEU A 110 -3.26 7.66 17.36
C LEU A 110 -4.61 8.36 17.09
N SER A 111 -4.99 9.29 17.97
CA SER A 111 -6.19 10.11 17.80
C SER A 111 -6.03 11.14 16.67
N GLU A 112 -4.85 11.75 16.58
CA GLU A 112 -4.49 12.77 15.58
C GLU A 112 -3.16 12.36 14.91
N PRO A 113 -3.16 11.27 14.13
CA PRO A 113 -1.95 10.82 13.46
C PRO A 113 -1.55 11.78 12.33
N GLN A 114 -0.27 12.13 12.28
CA GLN A 114 0.33 12.90 11.19
C GLN A 114 1.52 12.15 10.58
N LEU A 115 1.80 12.43 9.31
CA LEU A 115 3.00 11.96 8.62
C LEU A 115 3.63 13.09 7.79
N GLU A 116 4.84 12.86 7.31
CA GLU A 116 5.50 13.76 6.37
C GLU A 116 5.42 13.22 4.94
N GLU A 117 5.18 14.10 3.98
CA GLU A 117 5.20 13.82 2.55
C GLU A 117 6.21 14.71 1.83
N TYR A 118 7.10 14.09 1.06
CA TYR A 118 8.03 14.78 0.18
C TYR A 118 7.46 14.86 -1.23
N TRP A 119 7.39 16.08 -1.76
CA TRP A 119 6.91 16.38 -3.10
C TRP A 119 8.09 16.46 -4.07
N PRO A 120 8.25 15.49 -4.99
CA PRO A 120 9.37 15.47 -5.92
C PRO A 120 9.21 16.58 -6.96
N ASP A 121 10.33 17.04 -7.54
CA ASP A 121 10.29 18.02 -8.63
C ASP A 121 9.79 17.37 -9.93
N ILE A 122 8.47 17.28 -10.05
CA ILE A 122 7.73 16.76 -11.19
C ILE A 122 6.79 17.86 -11.67
N ALA A 123 6.86 18.21 -12.95
CA ALA A 123 6.19 19.38 -13.47
C ALA A 123 4.65 19.26 -13.42
N GLU A 124 4.17 18.03 -13.51
CA GLU A 124 2.78 17.63 -13.57
C GLU A 124 2.10 17.54 -12.19
N LEU A 125 2.84 17.70 -11.09
CA LEU A 125 2.31 17.61 -9.73
C LEU A 125 2.29 18.97 -9.04
N ASP A 126 1.41 19.07 -8.04
CA ASP A 126 1.42 20.17 -7.08
C ASP A 126 2.65 20.09 -6.20
N ASN A 127 3.15 21.25 -5.74
CA ASN A 127 4.34 21.39 -4.91
C ASN A 127 5.63 20.83 -5.55
N ARG A 128 6.79 21.45 -5.28
CA ARG A 128 8.06 21.01 -5.89
C ARG A 128 9.23 21.15 -4.93
N ASP A 129 9.86 20.00 -4.67
CA ASP A 129 11.00 19.85 -3.78
C ASP A 129 10.78 20.37 -2.35
N ILE A 130 9.57 20.17 -1.81
CA ILE A 130 9.22 20.52 -0.43
C ILE A 130 8.76 19.30 0.36
N VAL A 131 8.80 19.41 1.69
CA VAL A 131 8.19 18.44 2.61
C VAL A 131 7.01 19.11 3.30
N THR A 132 5.86 18.46 3.30
CA THR A 132 4.64 18.90 4.02
C THR A 132 4.28 17.91 5.11
N ASP A 133 3.51 18.40 6.08
CA ASP A 133 2.82 17.58 7.05
C ASP A 133 1.43 17.26 6.54
N GLU A 134 1.03 16.00 6.65
CA GLU A 134 -0.27 15.49 6.21
C GLU A 134 -0.97 14.81 7.38
N ASP A 135 -2.23 15.17 7.59
CA ASP A 135 -3.10 14.48 8.53
C ASP A 135 -3.49 13.10 7.97
N MET A 136 -3.56 12.11 8.86
CA MET A 136 -4.05 10.77 8.54
C MET A 136 -5.46 10.56 9.11
N GLN A 137 -6.18 9.60 8.55
CA GLN A 137 -7.48 9.20 9.08
C GLN A 137 -7.36 8.71 10.54
N THR A 138 -8.12 9.33 11.45
CA THR A 138 -8.16 8.96 12.88
C THR A 138 -8.52 7.49 13.08
N GLY A 139 -7.87 6.84 14.05
CA GLY A 139 -8.20 5.47 14.45
C GLY A 139 -7.71 4.39 13.48
N THR A 140 -6.86 4.76 12.51
CA THR A 140 -6.23 3.81 11.58
C THR A 140 -4.83 4.23 11.15
N PHE A 141 -4.13 3.35 10.43
CA PHE A 141 -2.84 3.61 9.78
C PHE A 141 -2.96 3.74 8.25
N PHE A 142 -4.18 3.69 7.70
CA PHE A 142 -4.46 4.02 6.30
C PHE A 142 -4.26 5.53 6.03
N ASP A 143 -3.80 5.87 4.83
CA ASP A 143 -3.69 7.27 4.41
C ASP A 143 -5.07 7.86 4.10
N LEU A 144 -5.83 7.16 3.23
CA LEU A 144 -7.13 7.63 2.72
C LEU A 144 -8.21 6.54 2.73
N ALA A 145 -7.87 5.32 2.28
CA ALA A 145 -8.83 4.23 2.14
C ALA A 145 -8.27 2.89 2.62
N LYS A 146 -9.19 1.99 2.98
CA LYS A 146 -8.92 0.68 3.58
C LYS A 146 -8.55 -0.42 2.58
N ILE A 147 -8.98 -0.26 1.32
CA ILE A 147 -8.68 -1.21 0.24
C ILE A 147 -8.21 -0.43 -0.98
N HIS A 148 -7.04 -0.82 -1.50
CA HIS A 148 -6.54 -0.39 -2.81
C HIS A 148 -6.64 -1.55 -3.79
N LEU A 149 -7.33 -1.34 -4.91
CA LEU A 149 -7.47 -2.27 -6.01
C LEU A 149 -6.73 -1.74 -7.24
N LEU A 150 -6.07 -2.61 -7.99
CA LEU A 150 -5.35 -2.29 -9.21
C LEU A 150 -5.59 -3.35 -10.28
N THR A 151 -5.65 -2.99 -11.56
CA THR A 151 -5.76 -3.99 -12.63
C THR A 151 -4.41 -4.34 -13.26
N THR A 152 -4.31 -5.55 -13.80
CA THR A 152 -3.15 -5.93 -14.62
C THR A 152 -3.11 -5.15 -15.94
N SER A 153 -4.25 -4.70 -16.47
CA SER A 153 -4.30 -3.86 -17.67
C SER A 153 -3.69 -2.47 -17.45
N THR A 154 -3.88 -1.85 -16.27
CA THR A 154 -3.20 -0.58 -15.93
C THR A 154 -1.69 -0.74 -15.89
N LEU A 155 -1.18 -1.81 -15.26
CA LEU A 155 0.26 -2.08 -15.24
C LEU A 155 0.80 -2.31 -16.66
N ALA A 156 0.09 -3.05 -17.50
CA ALA A 156 0.48 -3.28 -18.89
C ALA A 156 0.47 -1.98 -19.72
N ALA A 157 -0.53 -1.13 -19.53
CA ALA A 157 -0.64 0.16 -20.21
C ALA A 157 0.54 1.09 -19.85
N LEU A 158 0.86 1.21 -18.56
CA LEU A 158 2.00 2.02 -18.10
C LEU A 158 3.34 1.49 -18.63
N ARG A 159 3.55 0.16 -18.64
CA ARG A 159 4.76 -0.44 -19.24
C ARG A 159 4.87 -0.15 -20.72
N LYS A 160 3.77 -0.09 -21.46
CA LYS A 160 3.78 0.27 -22.88
C LYS A 160 4.17 1.75 -23.09
N LEU A 161 3.74 2.63 -22.20
CA LEU A 161 4.02 4.07 -22.25
C LEU A 161 5.46 4.40 -21.86
N TYR A 162 6.05 3.63 -20.94
CA TYR A 162 7.45 3.77 -20.54
C TYR A 162 8.10 2.38 -20.37
N PRO A 163 8.63 1.78 -21.47
CA PRO A 163 9.14 0.40 -21.49
C PRO A 163 10.36 0.13 -20.61
N GLU A 164 11.17 1.15 -20.30
CA GLU A 164 12.30 1.01 -19.37
C GLU A 164 11.84 0.98 -17.90
N GLY A 165 10.63 1.46 -17.64
CA GLY A 165 10.03 1.50 -16.31
C GLY A 165 9.57 0.14 -15.81
N ARG A 166 10.05 -0.23 -14.63
CA ARG A 166 9.59 -1.43 -13.91
C ARG A 166 8.31 -1.14 -13.11
N PHE A 167 7.16 -1.13 -13.80
CA PHE A 167 5.83 -1.01 -13.16
C PHE A 167 5.42 -2.33 -12.50
N GLU A 168 6.01 -2.66 -11.36
CA GLU A 168 5.62 -3.83 -10.57
C GLU A 168 4.56 -3.47 -9.53
N PRO A 169 3.62 -4.38 -9.19
CA PRO A 169 2.56 -4.08 -8.24
C PRO A 169 3.06 -3.57 -6.87
N ARG A 170 4.19 -4.10 -6.40
CA ARG A 170 4.83 -3.67 -5.14
C ARG A 170 5.15 -2.17 -5.05
N ARG A 171 5.36 -1.47 -6.18
CA ARG A 171 5.50 0.01 -6.19
C ARG A 171 4.22 0.72 -5.77
N PHE A 172 3.08 0.13 -6.13
CA PHE A 172 1.75 0.72 -5.94
C PHE A 172 1.08 0.24 -4.65
N ARG A 173 1.54 -0.90 -4.11
CA ARG A 173 1.07 -1.49 -2.86
C ARG A 173 -0.45 -1.76 -2.82
N PRO A 174 -1.05 -2.33 -3.89
CA PRO A 174 -2.46 -2.70 -3.86
C PRO A 174 -2.69 -3.85 -2.88
N ASN A 175 -3.92 -3.97 -2.40
CA ASN A 175 -4.40 -5.14 -1.66
C ASN A 175 -4.92 -6.22 -2.62
N ILE A 176 -5.60 -5.80 -3.69
CA ILE A 176 -6.25 -6.68 -4.65
C ILE A 176 -5.77 -6.31 -6.04
N ILE A 177 -5.25 -7.29 -6.78
CA ILE A 177 -4.93 -7.13 -8.20
C ILE A 177 -5.92 -7.93 -9.01
N VAL A 178 -6.53 -7.29 -10.01
CA VAL A 178 -7.59 -7.89 -10.82
C VAL A 178 -7.12 -8.06 -12.26
N ASN A 179 -7.31 -9.25 -12.80
CA ASN A 179 -7.15 -9.52 -14.23
C ASN A 179 -8.37 -9.02 -15.00
N THR A 180 -8.11 -8.29 -16.07
CA THR A 180 -9.12 -7.73 -16.97
C THR A 180 -8.77 -8.08 -18.41
N ASP A 181 -9.79 -8.31 -19.23
CA ASP A 181 -9.58 -8.61 -20.65
C ASP A 181 -9.37 -7.32 -21.48
N GLN A 182 -9.92 -6.20 -21.00
CA GLN A 182 -9.84 -4.91 -21.68
C GLN A 182 -8.53 -4.18 -21.33
N PRO A 183 -7.83 -3.60 -22.32
CA PRO A 183 -6.59 -2.86 -22.08
C PRO A 183 -6.87 -1.45 -21.52
N GLY A 184 -5.85 -0.84 -20.91
CA GLY A 184 -5.93 0.52 -20.39
C GLY A 184 -6.30 0.60 -18.92
N PHE A 185 -6.73 1.79 -18.49
CA PHE A 185 -7.04 2.14 -17.11
C PHE A 185 -8.50 1.83 -16.75
N VAL A 186 -8.93 0.59 -17.00
CA VAL A 186 -10.34 0.20 -17.01
C VAL A 186 -11.03 0.36 -15.66
N GLU A 187 -10.28 0.25 -14.56
CA GLU A 187 -10.81 0.43 -13.20
C GLU A 187 -11.22 1.87 -12.91
N ASN A 188 -10.77 2.86 -13.69
CA ASN A 188 -11.19 4.23 -13.51
C ASN A 188 -12.71 4.40 -13.68
N ASP A 189 -13.29 3.65 -14.62
CA ASP A 189 -14.73 3.69 -14.92
C ASP A 189 -15.57 2.93 -13.88
N TRP A 190 -14.92 2.32 -12.88
CA TRP A 190 -15.60 1.60 -11.81
C TRP A 190 -15.97 2.50 -10.65
N VAL A 191 -15.47 3.74 -10.60
CA VAL A 191 -15.83 4.70 -9.54
C VAL A 191 -17.35 4.87 -9.46
N GLY A 192 -17.89 4.72 -8.25
CA GLY A 192 -19.32 4.74 -7.97
C GLY A 192 -20.03 3.39 -8.11
N LYS A 193 -19.41 2.41 -8.76
CA LYS A 193 -19.97 1.05 -8.94
C LYS A 193 -19.59 0.13 -7.77
N ILE A 194 -20.25 -1.01 -7.71
CA ILE A 194 -19.96 -2.05 -6.74
C ILE A 194 -19.27 -3.22 -7.47
N LEU A 195 -18.21 -3.76 -6.89
CA LEU A 195 -17.60 -5.01 -7.31
C LEU A 195 -18.07 -6.12 -6.40
N LYS A 196 -18.64 -7.17 -6.98
CA LYS A 196 -18.83 -8.45 -6.31
C LYS A 196 -17.62 -9.34 -6.58
N ILE A 197 -17.00 -9.87 -5.53
CA ILE A 197 -15.84 -10.76 -5.60
C ILE A 197 -16.21 -12.09 -4.94
N GLY A 198 -16.10 -13.18 -5.70
CA GLY A 198 -16.54 -14.50 -5.22
C GLY A 198 -18.04 -14.52 -4.91
N SER A 199 -18.44 -15.30 -3.91
CA SER A 199 -19.84 -15.45 -3.51
C SER A 199 -20.34 -14.36 -2.56
N GLU A 200 -19.47 -13.81 -1.73
CA GLU A 200 -19.83 -13.03 -0.53
C GLU A 200 -19.45 -11.56 -0.63
N VAL A 201 -18.21 -11.26 -1.03
CA VAL A 201 -17.64 -9.93 -0.85
C VAL A 201 -18.21 -8.93 -1.84
N GLN A 202 -18.59 -7.76 -1.33
CA GLN A 202 -19.00 -6.62 -2.13
C GLN A 202 -18.20 -5.38 -1.72
N LEU A 203 -17.61 -4.72 -2.70
CA LEU A 203 -16.78 -3.54 -2.53
C LEU A 203 -17.36 -2.37 -3.34
N LYS A 204 -17.66 -1.24 -2.71
CA LYS A 204 -18.00 -0.01 -3.45
C LYS A 204 -16.71 0.71 -3.83
N ILE A 205 -16.51 0.98 -5.12
CA ILE A 205 -15.38 1.78 -5.57
C ILE A 205 -15.71 3.25 -5.32
N THR A 206 -14.88 3.93 -4.53
CA THR A 206 -15.17 5.30 -4.09
C THR A 206 -14.44 6.34 -4.92
N ASP A 207 -13.15 6.12 -5.18
CA ASP A 207 -12.27 7.14 -5.75
C ASP A 207 -11.13 6.49 -6.55
N LEU A 208 -10.48 7.28 -7.41
CA LEU A 208 -9.20 6.93 -8.01
C LEU A 208 -8.10 6.98 -6.93
N CYS A 209 -7.07 6.13 -7.03
CA CYS A 209 -5.96 6.10 -6.08
C CYS A 209 -4.83 7.05 -6.51
N PRO A 210 -4.68 8.25 -5.92
CA PRO A 210 -3.59 9.16 -6.24
C PRO A 210 -2.26 8.56 -5.80
N ARG A 211 -1.23 8.77 -6.61
CA ARG A 211 0.12 8.26 -6.38
C ARG A 211 1.07 9.38 -6.04
N CYS A 212 1.96 9.08 -5.11
CA CYS A 212 2.99 9.99 -4.62
C CYS A 212 4.39 9.42 -4.87
N VAL A 213 5.39 10.13 -4.33
CA VAL A 213 6.82 9.83 -4.47
C VAL A 213 7.18 8.39 -4.10
N MET A 214 6.42 7.73 -3.21
CA MET A 214 6.65 6.34 -2.79
C MET A 214 6.84 5.37 -3.97
N THR A 215 6.10 5.59 -5.06
CA THR A 215 6.17 4.73 -6.26
C THR A 215 7.53 4.78 -6.95
N THR A 216 8.29 5.87 -6.72
CA THR A 216 9.58 6.15 -7.34
C THR A 216 10.77 5.63 -6.54
N VAL A 217 10.57 5.27 -5.27
CA VAL A 217 11.65 4.86 -4.35
C VAL A 217 12.15 3.47 -4.74
N SER A 218 13.43 3.18 -4.47
CA SER A 218 14.01 1.85 -4.65
C SER A 218 13.42 0.83 -3.68
N GLN A 219 13.20 -0.40 -4.15
CA GLN A 219 12.58 -1.50 -3.37
C GLN A 219 13.17 -2.85 -3.81
N GLY A 220 14.13 -3.39 -3.07
CA GLY A 220 14.84 -4.61 -3.48
C GLY A 220 15.54 -4.45 -4.83
N ASP A 221 15.17 -5.27 -5.81
CA ASP A 221 15.66 -5.21 -7.21
C ASP A 221 15.09 -4.04 -8.02
N LEU A 222 14.13 -3.29 -7.48
CA LEU A 222 13.55 -2.13 -8.17
C LEU A 222 14.40 -0.87 -7.91
N PRO A 223 14.99 -0.24 -8.95
CA PRO A 223 15.76 0.98 -8.76
C PRO A 223 14.86 2.17 -8.45
N LYS A 224 15.47 3.24 -7.94
CA LYS A 224 14.80 4.55 -7.87
C LYS A 224 14.50 5.03 -9.29
N ASP A 225 13.25 5.42 -9.55
CA ASP A 225 12.82 5.87 -10.87
C ASP A 225 11.63 6.85 -10.77
N THR A 226 11.90 8.13 -10.99
CA THR A 226 10.87 9.19 -10.98
C THR A 226 9.92 9.12 -12.17
N ASN A 227 10.32 8.46 -13.26
CA ASN A 227 9.48 8.36 -14.45
C ASN A 227 8.28 7.42 -14.21
N ILE A 228 8.34 6.54 -13.21
CA ILE A 228 7.16 5.76 -12.79
C ILE A 228 5.98 6.67 -12.43
N LEU A 229 6.23 7.67 -11.58
CA LEU A 229 5.20 8.62 -11.17
C LEU A 229 4.89 9.61 -12.30
N ARG A 230 5.91 10.09 -13.03
CA ARG A 230 5.71 11.00 -14.17
C ARG A 230 4.81 10.40 -15.24
N THR A 231 5.03 9.14 -15.63
CA THR A 231 4.19 8.45 -16.62
C THR A 231 2.75 8.31 -16.14
N ALA A 232 2.53 7.98 -14.86
CA ALA A 232 1.19 7.96 -14.29
C ALA A 232 0.55 9.36 -14.28
N ALA A 233 1.32 10.41 -13.96
CA ALA A 233 0.88 11.80 -13.98
C ALA A 233 0.39 12.23 -15.39
N GLN A 234 1.22 11.99 -16.40
CA GLN A 234 0.97 12.40 -17.78
C GLN A 234 -0.22 11.66 -18.43
N HIS A 235 -0.46 10.41 -18.05
CA HIS A 235 -1.40 9.54 -18.78
C HIS A 235 -2.64 9.14 -17.98
N ASN A 236 -2.62 9.29 -16.65
CA ASN A 236 -3.76 8.93 -15.80
C ASN A 236 -3.95 9.89 -14.61
N GLY A 237 -3.49 11.15 -14.75
CA GLY A 237 -3.66 12.19 -13.72
C GLY A 237 -3.01 11.85 -12.38
N ALA A 238 -1.93 11.07 -12.41
CA ALA A 238 -1.20 10.56 -11.25
C ALA A 238 -1.98 9.51 -10.43
N HIS A 239 -2.98 8.88 -11.04
CA HIS A 239 -3.73 7.79 -10.41
C HIS A 239 -3.26 6.43 -10.91
N VAL A 240 -3.14 5.45 -10.01
CA VAL A 240 -2.88 4.04 -10.36
C VAL A 240 -3.70 3.15 -9.44
N GLY A 241 -4.76 2.56 -10.01
CA GLY A 241 -5.76 1.80 -9.28
C GLY A 241 -6.86 2.68 -8.66
N VAL A 242 -7.72 2.07 -7.87
CA VAL A 242 -8.89 2.67 -7.23
C VAL A 242 -8.99 2.29 -5.75
N TYR A 243 -9.70 3.12 -4.99
CA TYR A 243 -10.05 2.85 -3.60
C TYR A 243 -11.42 2.24 -3.47
N ALA A 244 -11.58 1.41 -2.44
CA ALA A 244 -12.80 0.69 -2.17
C ALA A 244 -13.20 0.72 -0.69
N GLU A 245 -14.50 0.80 -0.47
CA GLU A 245 -15.17 0.54 0.81
C GLU A 245 -15.81 -0.84 0.79
N VAL A 246 -15.82 -1.52 1.94
CA VAL A 246 -16.44 -2.84 2.10
C VAL A 246 -17.93 -2.69 2.40
N LEU A 247 -18.78 -3.19 1.51
CA LEU A 247 -20.23 -3.26 1.72
C LEU A 247 -20.66 -4.61 2.32
N SER A 248 -19.99 -5.69 1.93
CA SER A 248 -20.24 -7.03 2.46
C SER A 248 -18.93 -7.74 2.75
N ALA A 249 -18.80 -8.23 3.98
CA ALA A 249 -17.65 -8.98 4.46
C ALA A 249 -17.66 -10.41 3.91
N GLY A 250 -16.50 -11.06 3.91
CA GLY A 250 -16.36 -12.43 3.43
C GLY A 250 -14.91 -12.80 3.19
N THR A 251 -14.68 -13.92 2.49
CA THR A 251 -13.34 -14.33 2.09
C THR A 251 -13.12 -14.05 0.61
N ILE A 252 -11.95 -13.50 0.27
CA ILE A 252 -11.46 -13.41 -1.11
C ILE A 252 -10.34 -14.43 -1.28
N THR A 253 -10.37 -15.17 -2.38
CA THR A 253 -9.31 -16.08 -2.83
C THR A 253 -8.78 -15.60 -4.19
N CYS A 254 -7.52 -15.88 -4.49
CA CYS A 254 -7.04 -15.78 -5.87
C CYS A 254 -7.94 -16.60 -6.80
N ASP A 255 -8.06 -16.16 -8.05
CA ASP A 255 -8.91 -16.76 -9.09
C ASP A 255 -10.43 -16.58 -8.86
N ASP A 256 -10.87 -15.94 -7.77
CA ASP A 256 -12.27 -15.56 -7.58
C ASP A 256 -12.74 -14.66 -8.73
N VAL A 257 -13.94 -14.94 -9.23
CA VAL A 257 -14.59 -14.12 -10.26
C VAL A 257 -14.97 -12.76 -9.68
N VAL A 258 -14.68 -11.72 -10.43
CA VAL A 258 -15.10 -10.35 -10.13
C VAL A 258 -16.18 -9.93 -11.12
N SER A 259 -17.29 -9.44 -10.60
CA SER A 259 -18.39 -8.87 -11.39
C SER A 259 -18.62 -7.43 -10.97
N ILE A 260 -18.76 -6.55 -11.95
CA ILE A 260 -19.11 -5.15 -11.71
C ILE A 260 -20.63 -5.05 -11.74
N ILE A 261 -21.23 -4.52 -10.69
CA ILE A 261 -22.67 -4.28 -10.55
C ILE A 261 -22.92 -2.79 -10.35
N ASP A 262 -24.02 -2.28 -10.90
CA ASP A 262 -24.45 -0.89 -10.77
C ASP A 262 -25.15 -0.62 -9.43
#